data_AF-A0A0C7QS04-F1
#
_entry.id   AF-A0A0C7QS04-F1
#
_cell.length_a   1.000
_cell.length_b   1.000
_cell.length_c   1.000
_cell.angle_alpha   90.00
_cell.angle_beta   90.00
_cell.angle_gamma   90.00
#
_symmetry.space_group_name_H-M   'P 1'
#
loop_
_entity.id
_entity.type
_entity.pdbx_description
1 polymer ?
#
loop_
_entity_poly.entity_id
_entity_poly.type
_entity_poly.pdbx_seq_one_letter_code
_entity_poly.pdbx_strand_id
1 'polypeptide(L)'
;MFIIGNTSNMALSKNKKLLNTILIFILGVSLGILSKWLDSLSLYDYIPFHRFIETIDLGNILSELPIWILIGTAISVFSKSPKRASLNVFLFFLGMNISYHMYTVYILGFNPQSYMMIWYGITLISPLMAPLCWYAKKNSKFSSIFRIIIFTTMMVFAFYVGWIYISLGRIINTLFLIIVVAILWKNPKETLTNLLYALVFRIVLGLIFYI
;
A
#
# COMPACT_ATOMS: atom_id res chain seq x y z
N MET A 1 -35.70 19.96 24.44
CA MET A 1 -34.31 20.47 24.32
C MET A 1 -33.28 19.38 23.96
N PHE A 2 -33.66 18.24 23.36
CA PHE A 2 -32.74 17.13 23.05
C PHE A 2 -32.27 17.07 21.58
N ILE A 3 -32.86 17.86 20.69
CA ILE A 3 -32.62 17.76 19.22
C ILE A 3 -31.36 18.54 18.80
N ILE A 4 -31.06 19.66 19.46
CA ILE A 4 -29.93 20.56 19.09
C ILE A 4 -28.56 19.93 19.43
N GLY A 5 -28.48 19.11 20.47
CA GLY A 5 -27.23 18.41 20.85
C GLY A 5 -26.84 17.26 19.89
N ASN A 6 -27.79 16.71 19.15
CA ASN A 6 -27.52 15.59 18.23
C ASN A 6 -27.05 16.08 16.85
N THR A 7 -27.58 17.21 16.38
CA THR A 7 -27.20 17.81 15.09
C THR A 7 -25.77 18.36 15.10
N SER A 8 -25.36 19.02 16.19
CA SER A 8 -23.99 19.54 16.35
C SER A 8 -22.94 18.44 16.39
N ASN A 9 -23.20 17.35 17.12
CA ASN A 9 -22.34 16.17 17.18
C ASN A 9 -22.24 15.42 15.84
N MET A 10 -23.36 15.35 15.11
CA MET A 10 -23.37 14.74 13.77
C MET A 10 -22.58 15.57 12.76
N ALA A 11 -22.71 16.91 12.80
CA ALA A 11 -21.93 17.83 11.97
C ALA A 11 -20.42 17.72 12.29
N LEU A 12 -20.05 17.71 13.57
CA LEU A 12 -18.66 17.54 14.01
C LEU A 12 -18.06 16.20 13.54
N SER A 13 -18.84 15.12 13.60
CA SER A 13 -18.44 13.79 13.11
C SER A 13 -18.26 13.76 11.58
N LYS A 14 -19.14 14.43 10.82
CA LYS A 14 -19.01 14.58 9.36
C LYS A 14 -17.76 15.39 9.00
N ASN A 15 -17.51 16.51 9.69
CA ASN A 15 -16.33 17.34 9.46
C ASN A 15 -15.02 16.57 9.71
N LYS A 16 -14.96 15.77 10.79
CA LYS A 16 -13.80 14.89 11.06
C LYS A 16 -13.58 13.84 9.96
N LYS A 17 -14.65 13.26 9.40
CA LYS A 17 -14.55 12.29 8.29
C LYS A 17 -14.06 12.97 7.01
N LEU A 18 -14.53 14.17 6.72
CA LEU A 18 -14.10 14.95 5.56
C LEU A 18 -12.62 15.34 5.69
N LEU A 19 -12.23 15.92 6.82
CA LEU A 19 -10.84 16.29 7.11
C LEU A 19 -9.89 15.10 6.94
N ASN A 20 -10.26 13.94 7.48
CA ASN A 20 -9.46 12.72 7.31
C ASN A 20 -9.28 12.33 5.84
N THR A 21 -10.33 12.44 5.01
CA THR A 21 -10.20 12.19 3.56
C THR A 21 -9.27 13.18 2.89
N ILE A 22 -9.41 14.47 3.22
CA ILE A 22 -8.57 15.52 2.65
C ILE A 22 -7.10 15.29 3.02
N LEU A 23 -6.80 14.96 4.28
CA LEU A 23 -5.44 14.67 4.72
C LEU A 23 -4.85 13.45 4.00
N ILE A 24 -5.64 12.40 3.79
CA ILE A 24 -5.21 11.20 3.05
C ILE A 24 -4.96 11.53 1.56
N PHE A 25 -5.79 12.37 0.96
CA PHE A 25 -5.57 12.85 -0.41
C PHE A 25 -4.29 13.68 -0.51
N ILE A 26 -4.06 14.62 0.41
CA ILE A 26 -2.83 15.42 0.48
C ILE A 26 -1.61 14.53 0.67
N LEU A 27 -1.68 13.52 1.56
CA LEU A 27 -0.61 12.55 1.74
C LEU A 27 -0.31 11.79 0.44
N GLY A 28 -1.33 11.42 -0.33
CA GLY A 28 -1.17 10.87 -1.68
C GLY A 28 -0.44 11.82 -2.61
N VAL A 29 -0.90 13.07 -2.72
CA VAL A 29 -0.26 14.11 -3.56
C VAL A 29 1.20 14.29 -3.19
N SER A 30 1.51 14.45 -1.90
CA SER A 30 2.88 14.62 -1.41
C SER A 30 3.77 13.43 -1.74
N LEU A 31 3.28 12.20 -1.57
CA LEU A 31 4.04 11.00 -1.92
C LEU A 31 4.22 10.82 -3.43
N GLY A 32 3.25 11.23 -4.26
CA GLY A 32 3.43 11.21 -5.72
C GLY A 32 4.49 12.19 -6.21
N ILE A 33 4.53 13.40 -5.64
CA ILE A 33 5.59 14.38 -5.91
C ILE A 33 6.94 13.85 -5.42
N LEU A 34 7.00 13.34 -4.18
CA LEU A 34 8.23 12.80 -3.59
C LEU A 34 8.77 11.63 -4.40
N SER A 35 7.89 10.69 -4.79
CA SER A 35 8.25 9.54 -5.62
C SER A 35 8.84 10.00 -6.94
N LYS A 36 8.21 10.96 -7.62
CA LYS A 36 8.74 11.40 -8.91
C LYS A 36 10.05 12.17 -8.78
N TRP A 37 10.16 13.01 -7.76
CA TRP A 37 11.40 13.71 -7.46
C TRP A 37 12.55 12.73 -7.21
N LEU A 38 12.33 11.70 -6.39
CA LEU A 38 13.32 10.65 -6.13
C LEU A 38 13.70 9.87 -7.40
N ASP A 39 12.75 9.52 -8.27
CA ASP A 39 13.03 8.85 -9.55
C ASP A 39 13.92 9.69 -10.48
N SER A 40 13.85 11.02 -10.36
CA SER A 40 14.60 11.97 -11.19
C SER A 40 15.90 12.46 -10.55
N LEU A 41 16.19 12.05 -9.32
CA LEU A 41 17.33 12.55 -8.56
C LEU A 41 18.63 11.94 -9.10
N SER A 42 19.52 12.78 -9.60
CA SER A 42 20.89 12.36 -9.94
C SER A 42 21.70 12.20 -8.65
N LEU A 43 22.19 10.97 -8.42
CA LEU A 43 22.96 10.62 -7.22
C LEU A 43 24.45 10.85 -7.46
N TYR A 44 25.15 11.27 -6.41
CA TYR A 44 26.58 11.61 -6.45
C TYR A 44 27.27 11.06 -5.22
N ASP A 45 28.29 10.23 -5.40
CA ASP A 45 28.95 9.47 -4.33
C ASP A 45 29.56 10.33 -3.22
N TYR A 46 29.96 11.56 -3.54
CA TYR A 46 30.59 12.47 -2.58
C TYR A 46 29.57 13.16 -1.65
N ILE A 47 28.26 13.06 -1.91
CA ILE A 47 27.21 13.60 -1.05
C ILE A 47 26.74 12.47 -0.12
N PRO A 48 26.99 12.53 1.21
CA PRO A 48 26.67 11.43 2.13
C PRO A 48 25.19 11.00 2.10
N PHE A 49 24.27 11.95 1.93
CA PHE A 49 22.84 11.67 1.82
C PHE A 49 22.48 10.93 0.51
N HIS A 50 23.18 11.19 -0.60
CA HIS A 50 22.94 10.49 -1.87
C HIS A 50 23.38 9.02 -1.76
N ARG A 51 24.52 8.76 -1.11
CA ARG A 51 24.95 7.38 -0.82
C ARG A 51 23.93 6.60 0.00
N PHE A 52 23.27 7.25 0.96
CA PHE A 52 22.19 6.61 1.73
C PHE A 52 20.99 6.25 0.85
N ILE A 53 20.55 7.18 -0.01
CA ILE A 53 19.46 6.96 -0.98
C ILE A 53 19.79 5.79 -1.90
N GLU A 54 21.02 5.73 -2.41
CA GLU A 54 21.49 4.68 -3.31
C GLU A 54 21.58 3.32 -2.61
N THR A 55 22.16 3.27 -1.41
CA THR A 55 22.36 2.01 -0.65
C THR A 55 21.04 1.32 -0.35
N ILE A 56 20.00 2.09 -0.04
CA ILE A 56 18.64 1.57 0.22
C ILE A 56 17.83 1.42 -1.06
N ASP A 57 18.33 2.01 -2.16
CA ASP A 57 17.65 2.06 -3.45
C ASP A 57 16.26 2.71 -3.34
N LEU A 58 16.24 3.87 -2.66
CA LEU A 58 15.03 4.60 -2.29
C LEU A 58 14.29 5.18 -3.51
N GLY A 59 15.02 5.47 -4.59
CA GLY A 59 14.42 5.86 -5.88
C GLY A 59 13.47 4.78 -6.39
N ASN A 60 13.90 3.53 -6.39
CA ASN A 60 13.06 2.44 -6.88
C ASN A 60 12.00 1.99 -5.87
N ILE A 61 12.23 2.11 -4.56
CA ILE A 61 11.26 1.65 -3.54
C ILE A 61 9.88 2.27 -3.74
N LEU A 62 9.79 3.59 -3.98
CA LEU A 62 8.50 4.27 -4.19
C LEU A 62 7.92 4.01 -5.57
N SER A 63 8.66 3.39 -6.48
CA SER A 63 8.19 2.94 -7.78
C SER A 63 7.75 1.47 -7.78
N GLU A 64 7.98 0.72 -6.70
CA GLU A 64 7.55 -0.67 -6.58
C GLU A 64 6.19 -0.84 -5.86
N LEU A 65 5.39 -1.82 -6.28
CA LEU A 65 4.08 -2.12 -5.69
C LEU A 65 4.03 -2.40 -4.17
N PRO A 66 5.02 -3.06 -3.54
CA PRO A 66 4.93 -3.48 -2.14
C PRO A 66 4.67 -2.36 -1.14
N ILE A 67 5.34 -1.21 -1.29
CA ILE A 67 5.14 -0.06 -0.39
C ILE A 67 3.72 0.49 -0.51
N TRP A 68 3.16 0.51 -1.72
CA TRP A 68 1.81 1.02 -1.95
C TRP A 68 0.74 0.05 -1.46
N ILE A 69 0.97 -1.26 -1.54
CA ILE A 69 0.11 -2.27 -0.92
C ILE A 69 0.13 -2.10 0.60
N LEU A 70 1.31 -1.88 1.20
CA LEU A 70 1.45 -1.61 2.62
C LEU A 70 0.66 -0.35 3.03
N ILE A 71 0.85 0.77 2.35
CA ILE A 71 0.17 2.04 2.68
C ILE A 71 -1.34 1.91 2.47
N GLY A 72 -1.78 1.34 1.34
CA GLY A 72 -3.20 1.10 1.05
C GLY A 72 -3.85 0.19 2.09
N THR A 73 -3.14 -0.86 2.53
CA THR A 73 -3.59 -1.75 3.60
C THR A 73 -3.71 -1.01 4.93
N ALA A 74 -2.73 -0.19 5.30
CA ALA A 74 -2.77 0.61 6.51
C ALA A 74 -3.95 1.58 6.51
N ILE A 75 -4.10 2.39 5.45
CA ILE A 75 -5.21 3.34 5.29
C ILE A 75 -6.55 2.62 5.37
N SER A 76 -6.65 1.47 4.71
CA SER A 76 -7.85 0.65 4.75
C SER A 76 -8.16 0.17 6.17
N VAL A 77 -7.24 -0.55 6.81
CA VAL A 77 -7.43 -1.16 8.14
C VAL A 77 -7.83 -0.14 9.20
N PHE A 78 -7.24 1.06 9.17
CA PHE A 78 -7.53 2.13 10.12
C PHE A 78 -8.73 3.00 9.74
N SER A 79 -9.37 2.76 8.59
CA SER A 79 -10.58 3.48 8.21
C SER A 79 -11.79 3.06 9.06
N LYS A 80 -12.75 3.97 9.26
CA LYS A 80 -13.90 3.74 10.15
C LYS A 80 -14.90 2.69 9.64
N SER A 81 -15.00 2.49 8.34
CA SER A 81 -15.92 1.53 7.71
C SER A 81 -15.38 1.08 6.34
N PRO A 82 -15.87 -0.02 5.76
CA PRO A 82 -15.43 -0.50 4.45
C PRO A 82 -15.61 0.55 3.35
N LYS A 83 -16.76 1.23 3.31
CA LYS A 83 -17.00 2.33 2.34
C LYS A 83 -16.01 3.47 2.50
N ARG A 84 -15.60 3.76 3.75
CA ARG A 84 -14.59 4.79 4.03
C ARG A 84 -13.18 4.33 3.67
N ALA A 85 -12.86 3.04 3.83
CA ALA A 85 -11.64 2.45 3.32
C ALA A 85 -11.55 2.61 1.80
N SER A 86 -12.60 2.24 1.06
CA SER A 86 -12.68 2.42 -0.40
C SER A 86 -12.39 3.85 -0.82
N LEU A 87 -13.11 4.82 -0.24
CA LEU A 87 -12.96 6.23 -0.59
C LEU A 87 -11.56 6.77 -0.26
N ASN A 88 -11.06 6.46 0.93
CA ASN A 88 -9.77 6.97 1.38
C ASN A 88 -8.60 6.39 0.56
N VAL A 89 -8.60 5.08 0.32
CA VAL A 89 -7.55 4.42 -0.49
C VAL A 89 -7.61 4.88 -1.94
N PHE A 90 -8.82 4.99 -2.52
CA PHE A 90 -8.97 5.51 -3.88
C PHE A 90 -8.42 6.92 -4.03
N LEU A 91 -8.82 7.83 -3.12
CA LEU A 91 -8.35 9.23 -3.18
C LEU A 91 -6.86 9.35 -2.90
N PHE A 92 -6.31 8.51 -2.03
CA PHE A 92 -4.86 8.42 -1.84
C PHE A 92 -4.13 8.09 -3.16
N PHE A 93 -4.52 7.00 -3.82
CA PHE A 93 -3.91 6.59 -5.09
C PHE A 93 -4.18 7.58 -6.22
N LEU A 94 -5.34 8.20 -6.25
CA LEU A 94 -5.69 9.23 -7.22
C LEU A 94 -4.80 10.46 -7.07
N GLY A 95 -4.65 10.98 -5.84
CA GLY A 95 -3.78 12.12 -5.55
C GLY A 95 -2.33 11.83 -5.90
N MET A 96 -1.84 10.65 -5.54
CA MET A 96 -0.49 10.18 -5.86
C MET A 96 -0.25 10.13 -7.37
N ASN A 97 -1.15 9.49 -8.13
CA ASN A 97 -0.97 9.32 -9.57
C ASN A 97 -1.08 10.63 -10.35
N ILE A 98 -2.03 11.49 -9.98
CA ILE A 98 -2.18 12.80 -10.61
C ILE A 98 -0.91 13.61 -10.39
N SER A 99 -0.41 13.69 -9.15
CA SER A 99 0.75 14.53 -8.86
C SER A 99 2.04 13.97 -9.47
N TYR A 100 2.24 12.65 -9.43
CA TYR A 100 3.37 12.00 -10.10
C TYR A 100 3.36 12.27 -11.62
N HIS A 101 2.22 12.10 -12.28
CA HIS A 101 2.12 12.29 -13.72
C HIS A 101 2.27 13.76 -14.12
N MET A 102 1.61 14.67 -13.39
CA MET A 102 1.75 16.11 -13.61
C MET A 102 3.19 16.57 -13.42
N TYR A 103 3.87 16.09 -12.38
CA TYR A 103 5.29 16.39 -12.19
C TYR A 103 6.11 15.93 -13.40
N THR A 104 5.85 14.71 -13.90
CA THR A 104 6.61 14.17 -15.04
C THR A 104 6.38 15.00 -16.31
N VAL A 105 5.13 15.35 -16.63
CA VAL A 105 4.81 16.07 -17.86
C VAL A 105 5.26 17.54 -17.78
N TYR A 106 4.90 18.24 -16.71
CA TYR A 106 5.07 19.69 -16.64
C TYR A 106 6.43 20.13 -16.09
N ILE A 107 7.08 19.32 -15.25
CA ILE A 107 8.39 19.65 -14.67
C ILE A 107 9.52 18.99 -15.45
N LEU A 108 9.36 17.72 -15.85
CA LEU A 108 10.42 16.97 -16.55
C LEU A 108 10.25 16.95 -18.08
N GLY A 109 9.11 17.40 -18.61
CA GLY A 109 8.92 17.61 -20.05
C GLY A 109 8.67 16.35 -20.88
N PHE A 110 8.31 15.21 -20.26
CA PHE A 110 7.98 13.98 -20.98
C PHE A 110 6.76 13.25 -20.39
N ASN A 111 6.16 12.34 -21.16
CA ASN A 111 4.98 11.58 -20.74
C ASN A 111 5.22 10.06 -20.77
N PRO A 112 5.38 9.38 -19.62
CA PRO A 112 5.57 7.94 -19.54
C PRO A 112 4.22 7.20 -19.60
N GLN A 113 3.51 7.32 -20.72
CA GLN A 113 2.12 6.88 -20.85
C GLN A 113 1.92 5.39 -20.49
N SER A 114 2.72 4.49 -21.05
CA SER A 114 2.57 3.04 -20.81
C SER A 114 2.73 2.66 -19.34
N TYR A 115 3.69 3.30 -18.66
CA TYR A 115 3.92 3.09 -17.23
C TYR A 115 2.74 3.60 -16.39
N MET A 116 2.25 4.81 -16.67
CA MET A 116 1.14 5.40 -15.94
C MET A 116 -0.18 4.63 -16.10
N MET A 117 -0.41 3.99 -17.26
CA MET A 117 -1.62 3.19 -17.49
C MET A 117 -1.75 2.03 -16.49
N ILE A 118 -0.64 1.41 -16.08
CA ILE A 118 -0.64 0.35 -15.06
C ILE A 118 -1.14 0.92 -13.72
N TRP A 119 -0.61 2.09 -13.33
CA TRP A 119 -0.97 2.74 -12.07
C TRP A 119 -2.39 3.30 -12.05
N TYR A 120 -2.91 3.75 -13.18
CA TYR A 120 -4.33 4.11 -13.32
C TYR A 120 -5.23 2.90 -13.12
N GLY A 121 -4.87 1.76 -13.70
CA GLY A 121 -5.57 0.49 -13.46
C GLY A 121 -5.61 0.13 -11.98
N ILE A 122 -4.46 0.20 -11.30
CA ILE A 122 -4.36 -0.05 -9.84
C ILE A 122 -5.25 0.92 -9.06
N THR A 123 -5.21 2.21 -9.41
CA THR A 123 -6.04 3.24 -8.77
C THR A 123 -7.53 2.92 -8.90
N LEU A 124 -7.98 2.55 -10.10
CA LEU A 124 -9.39 2.21 -10.37
C LEU A 124 -9.86 0.95 -9.63
N ILE A 125 -8.98 -0.04 -9.46
CA ILE A 125 -9.29 -1.29 -8.74
C ILE A 125 -9.21 -1.10 -7.22
N SER A 126 -8.39 -0.15 -6.73
CA SER A 126 -8.16 0.08 -5.30
C SER A 126 -9.41 0.24 -4.41
N PRO A 127 -10.52 0.91 -4.81
CA PRO A 127 -11.72 0.99 -3.98
C PRO A 127 -12.42 -0.36 -3.77
N LEU A 128 -12.22 -1.34 -4.65
CA LEU A 128 -12.74 -2.70 -4.52
C LEU A 128 -11.88 -3.54 -3.57
N MET A 129 -10.56 -3.35 -3.63
CA MET A 129 -9.60 -4.09 -2.78
C MET A 129 -9.60 -3.58 -1.34
N ALA A 130 -9.80 -2.27 -1.13
CA ALA A 130 -9.71 -1.66 0.19
C ALA A 130 -10.68 -2.29 1.22
N PRO A 131 -11.98 -2.53 0.96
CA PRO A 131 -12.86 -3.26 1.87
C PRO A 131 -12.31 -4.60 2.32
N LEU A 132 -11.64 -5.36 1.44
CA LEU A 132 -11.07 -6.67 1.76
C LEU A 132 -9.98 -6.52 2.84
N CYS A 133 -9.09 -5.54 2.70
CA CYS A 133 -8.11 -5.20 3.73
C CYS A 133 -8.76 -4.74 5.04
N TRP A 134 -9.88 -4.01 4.96
CA TRP A 134 -10.61 -3.56 6.15
C TRP A 134 -11.19 -4.74 6.94
N TYR A 135 -11.77 -5.72 6.22
CA TYR A 135 -12.30 -6.94 6.82
C TYR A 135 -11.19 -7.87 7.34
N ALA A 136 -9.99 -7.83 6.78
CA ALA A 136 -8.84 -8.61 7.24
C ALA A 136 -8.49 -8.34 8.72
N LYS A 137 -8.73 -7.12 9.22
CA LYS A 137 -8.49 -6.78 10.65
C LYS A 137 -9.65 -7.19 11.57
N LYS A 138 -10.76 -7.75 11.10
CA LYS A 138 -11.88 -8.12 12.00
C LYS A 138 -11.65 -9.47 12.68
N ASN A 139 -12.36 -9.71 13.78
CA ASN A 139 -12.31 -10.96 14.54
C ASN A 139 -13.35 -11.92 13.96
N SER A 140 -13.06 -12.50 12.80
CA SER A 140 -13.92 -13.52 12.19
C SER A 140 -13.10 -14.55 11.44
N LYS A 141 -13.62 -15.77 11.27
CA LYS A 141 -12.99 -16.81 10.45
C LYS A 141 -12.81 -16.33 9.00
N PHE A 142 -13.78 -15.59 8.46
CA PHE A 142 -13.71 -14.99 7.13
C PHE A 142 -12.56 -13.97 7.00
N SER A 143 -12.22 -13.25 8.07
CA SER A 143 -11.09 -12.32 8.09
C SER A 143 -9.74 -13.02 7.89
N SER A 144 -9.62 -14.30 8.20
CA SER A 144 -8.39 -15.07 7.96
C SER A 144 -8.11 -15.26 6.47
N ILE A 145 -9.15 -15.47 5.65
CA ILE A 145 -9.00 -15.60 4.19
C ILE A 145 -8.37 -14.34 3.61
N PHE A 146 -8.88 -13.16 3.98
CA PHE A 146 -8.32 -11.89 3.51
C PHE A 146 -6.89 -11.66 4.00
N ARG A 147 -6.55 -12.05 5.24
CA ARG A 147 -5.16 -11.98 5.73
C ARG A 147 -4.23 -12.88 4.94
N ILE A 148 -4.65 -14.11 4.63
CA ILE A 148 -3.87 -15.04 3.83
C ILE A 148 -3.63 -14.46 2.43
N ILE A 149 -4.65 -13.88 1.78
CA ILE A 149 -4.51 -13.24 0.46
C ILE A 149 -3.50 -12.08 0.52
N ILE A 150 -3.61 -11.19 1.52
CA ILE A 150 -2.70 -10.05 1.68
C ILE A 150 -1.27 -10.53 1.94
N PHE A 151 -1.08 -11.48 2.85
CA PHE A 151 0.24 -12.04 3.14
C PHE A 151 0.83 -12.76 1.94
N THR A 152 0.04 -13.55 1.20
CA THR A 152 0.49 -14.22 -0.03
C THR A 152 0.97 -13.18 -1.05
N THR A 153 0.19 -12.12 -1.26
CA THR A 153 0.54 -11.02 -2.18
C THR A 153 1.85 -10.36 -1.77
N MET A 154 2.04 -10.05 -0.48
CA MET A 154 3.30 -9.49 0.01
C MET A 154 4.47 -10.48 -0.13
N MET A 155 4.24 -11.77 0.08
CA MET A 155 5.24 -12.82 -0.09
C MET A 155 5.66 -13.04 -1.55
N VAL A 156 4.81 -12.69 -2.54
CA VAL A 156 5.20 -12.67 -3.96
C VAL A 156 6.37 -11.72 -4.19
N PHE A 157 6.38 -10.57 -3.50
CA PHE A 157 7.46 -9.60 -3.61
C PHE A 157 8.62 -9.82 -2.63
N ALA A 158 8.38 -10.50 -1.51
CA ALA A 158 9.38 -10.71 -0.47
C ALA A 158 10.26 -11.95 -0.69
N PHE A 159 9.76 -12.96 -1.39
CA PHE A 159 10.47 -14.22 -1.61
C PHE A 159 10.53 -14.55 -3.10
N TYR A 160 11.64 -15.12 -3.55
CA TYR A 160 11.73 -15.84 -4.81
C TYR A 160 11.51 -17.33 -4.56
N VAL A 161 10.69 -17.96 -5.38
CA VAL A 161 10.41 -19.40 -5.29
C VAL A 161 10.79 -20.07 -6.59
N GLY A 162 11.73 -21.01 -6.51
CA GLY A 162 12.01 -21.95 -7.57
C GLY A 162 11.56 -23.36 -7.19
N TRP A 163 11.79 -24.32 -8.10
CA TRP A 163 11.41 -25.71 -7.91
C TRP A 163 12.03 -26.38 -6.68
N ILE A 164 13.26 -25.97 -6.31
CA ILE A 164 14.07 -26.62 -5.26
C ILE A 164 14.55 -25.58 -4.22
N TYR A 165 14.20 -24.30 -4.37
CA TYR A 165 14.69 -23.26 -3.48
C TYR A 165 13.64 -22.20 -3.17
N ILE A 166 13.79 -21.60 -1.99
CA ILE A 166 13.13 -20.35 -1.60
C ILE A 166 14.25 -19.42 -1.12
N SER A 167 14.34 -18.23 -1.70
CA SER A 167 15.30 -17.21 -1.29
C SER A 167 14.60 -15.89 -0.97
N LEU A 168 15.24 -15.07 -0.13
CA LEU A 168 14.76 -13.72 0.12
C LEU A 168 14.93 -12.86 -1.13
N GLY A 169 13.91 -12.09 -1.45
CA GLY A 169 14.00 -10.99 -2.40
C GLY A 169 14.71 -9.78 -1.80
N ARG A 170 14.34 -8.58 -2.23
CA ARG A 170 14.86 -7.36 -1.62
C ARG A 170 14.51 -7.31 -0.13
N ILE A 171 15.49 -7.06 0.73
CA ILE A 171 15.29 -7.00 2.19
C ILE A 171 14.18 -6.03 2.59
N ILE A 172 14.04 -4.92 1.86
CA ILE A 172 12.99 -3.92 2.10
C ILE A 172 11.58 -4.49 1.89
N ASN A 173 11.39 -5.38 0.93
CA ASN A 173 10.09 -6.02 0.68
C ASN A 173 9.73 -7.00 1.80
N THR A 174 10.73 -7.68 2.37
CA THR A 174 10.56 -8.48 3.59
C THR A 174 10.21 -7.60 4.80
N LEU A 175 10.82 -6.42 4.94
CA LEU A 175 10.47 -5.46 5.99
C LEU A 175 9.02 -4.95 5.83
N PHE A 176 8.58 -4.65 4.60
CA PHE A 176 7.19 -4.28 4.34
C PHE A 176 6.22 -5.42 4.70
N LEU A 177 6.55 -6.68 4.37
CA LEU A 177 5.78 -7.83 4.82
C LEU A 177 5.68 -7.88 6.36
N ILE A 178 6.78 -7.68 7.08
CA ILE A 178 6.79 -7.66 8.55
C ILE A 178 5.88 -6.55 9.09
N ILE A 179 5.90 -5.34 8.49
CA ILE A 179 5.02 -4.25 8.89
C ILE A 179 3.54 -4.59 8.60
N VAL A 180 3.23 -5.20 7.45
CA VAL A 180 1.88 -5.67 7.14
C VAL A 180 1.41 -6.74 8.15
N VAL A 181 2.30 -7.66 8.56
CA VAL A 181 2.02 -8.64 9.62
C VAL A 181 1.72 -7.96 10.94
N ALA A 182 2.49 -6.94 11.32
CA ALA A 182 2.24 -6.16 12.53
C ALA A 182 0.88 -5.43 12.47
N ILE A 183 0.55 -4.80 11.33
CA ILE A 183 -0.73 -4.12 11.11
C ILE A 183 -1.89 -5.11 11.23
N LEU A 184 -1.75 -6.32 10.69
CA LEU A 184 -2.80 -7.35 10.67
C LEU A 184 -2.71 -8.34 11.85
N TRP A 185 -1.84 -8.07 12.81
CA TRP A 185 -1.62 -8.94 13.97
C TRP A 185 -2.91 -9.19 14.76
N LYS A 186 -3.05 -10.44 15.23
CA LYS A 186 -4.11 -10.88 16.14
C LYS A 186 -3.57 -11.55 17.38
N ASN A 187 -3.34 -12.85 17.30
CA ASN A 187 -2.67 -13.65 18.31
C ASN A 187 -1.58 -14.47 17.61
N PRO A 188 -0.55 -14.95 18.34
CA PRO A 188 0.57 -15.65 17.72
C PRO A 188 0.12 -16.87 16.90
N LYS A 189 -0.78 -17.70 17.45
CA LYS A 189 -1.24 -18.95 16.82
C LYS A 189 -1.93 -18.70 15.47
N GLU A 190 -2.91 -17.80 15.44
CA GLU A 190 -3.69 -17.48 14.24
C GLU A 190 -2.86 -16.73 13.21
N THR A 191 -1.99 -15.82 13.65
CA THR A 191 -1.09 -15.09 12.74
C THR A 191 -0.10 -16.05 12.09
N LEU A 192 0.52 -16.95 12.87
CA LEU A 192 1.40 -17.98 12.35
C LEU A 192 0.67 -18.93 11.40
N THR A 193 -0.56 -19.35 11.75
CA THR A 193 -1.38 -20.21 10.89
C THR A 193 -1.67 -19.54 9.54
N ASN A 194 -2.05 -18.25 9.54
CA ASN A 194 -2.30 -17.50 8.31
C ASN A 194 -1.02 -17.32 7.48
N LEU A 195 0.13 -17.11 8.12
CA LEU A 195 1.43 -17.01 7.44
C LEU A 195 1.85 -18.34 6.81
N LEU A 196 1.63 -19.46 7.48
CA LEU A 196 1.92 -20.78 6.92
C LEU A 196 1.05 -21.06 5.68
N TYR A 197 -0.25 -20.80 5.75
CA TYR A 197 -1.12 -20.92 4.58
C TYR A 197 -0.69 -19.98 3.45
N ALA A 198 -0.36 -18.74 3.76
CA ALA A 198 0.12 -17.78 2.77
C ALA A 198 1.45 -18.23 2.12
N LEU A 199 2.35 -18.84 2.88
CA LEU A 199 3.59 -19.40 2.37
C LEU A 199 3.32 -20.58 1.41
N VAL A 200 2.38 -21.48 1.75
CA VAL A 200 1.98 -22.56 0.84
C VAL A 200 1.41 -21.99 -0.45
N PHE A 201 0.49 -21.02 -0.39
CA PHE A 201 -0.04 -20.37 -1.59
C PHE A 201 1.05 -19.68 -2.40
N ARG A 202 2.00 -18.99 -1.74
CA ARG A 202 3.15 -18.36 -2.41
C ARG A 202 4.00 -19.39 -3.16
N ILE A 203 4.26 -20.54 -2.55
CA ILE A 203 5.03 -21.62 -3.18
C ILE A 203 4.30 -22.14 -4.42
N VAL A 204 3.01 -22.44 -4.29
CA VAL A 204 2.17 -22.92 -5.40
C VAL A 204 2.15 -21.91 -6.56
N LEU A 205 1.97 -20.62 -6.26
CA LEU A 205 2.02 -19.57 -7.29
C LEU A 205 3.37 -19.50 -7.99
N GLY A 206 4.48 -19.63 -7.25
CA GLY A 206 5.81 -19.60 -7.84
C GLY A 206 6.10 -20.79 -8.75
N LEU A 207 5.60 -21.98 -8.42
CA LEU A 207 5.76 -23.17 -9.26
C LEU A 207 4.89 -23.11 -10.53
N ILE A 208 3.69 -22.50 -10.46
CA ILE A 208 2.77 -22.39 -11.60
C ILE A 208 3.21 -21.28 -12.56
N PHE A 209 3.51 -20.10 -12.03
CA PHE A 209 3.74 -18.90 -12.84
C PHE A 209 5.23 -18.55 -13.01
N TYR A 210 6.13 -19.29 -12.36
CA TYR A 210 7.58 -19.01 -12.37
C TYR A 210 7.90 -17.59 -11.87
N ILE A 211 7.23 -17.17 -10.79
CA ILE A 211 7.37 -15.87 -10.12
C ILE A 211 7.76 -16.00 -8.65
#